data_AF-A0ABD0RQS9-F1
#
_entry.id   AF-A0ABD0RQS9-F1
#
_cell.length_a   1.000
_cell.length_b   1.000
_cell.length_c   1.000
_cell.angle_alpha   90.00
_cell.angle_beta   90.00
_cell.angle_gamma   90.00
#
_symmetry.space_group_name_H-M   'P 1'
#
loop_
_entity.id
_entity.type
_entity.pdbx_description
1 polymer ?
#
loop_
_entity_poly.entity_id
_entity_poly.type
_entity_poly.pdbx_seq_one_letter_code
_entity_poly.pdbx_strand_id
1 'polypeptide(L)'
;NTAGIFTRRNGFDRMHKSIHLVAVVISDGHIPMQSSTGTLTIRVCTCDREGNMEMCNAAALTSSAGLSTGALVAILLCILILL
;
A
#
# COMPACT_ATOMS: atom_id res chain seq x y z
N ASN A 1 22.83 4.25 15.90
CA ASN A 1 21.80 5.19 15.40
C ASN A 1 20.60 4.42 14.90
N THR A 2 19.60 4.22 15.76
CA THR A 2 18.35 3.53 15.40
C THR A 2 17.19 4.34 15.93
N ALA A 3 16.15 4.53 15.12
CA ALA A 3 14.91 5.19 15.49
C ALA A 3 13.74 4.23 15.28
N GLY A 4 12.79 4.22 16.21
CA GLY A 4 11.56 3.43 16.12
C GLY A 4 10.36 4.29 15.76
N ILE A 5 9.39 3.68 15.09
CA ILE A 5 8.13 4.34 14.70
C ILE A 5 7.00 3.57 15.35
N PHE A 6 6.22 4.28 16.17
CA PHE A 6 5.11 3.72 16.90
C PHE A 6 3.86 4.56 16.65
N THR A 7 2.73 3.89 16.51
CA THR A 7 1.43 4.54 16.41
C THR A 7 0.99 4.98 17.81
N ARG A 8 0.50 6.23 17.95
CA ARG A 8 -0.05 6.71 19.23
C ARG A 8 -1.52 6.34 19.45
N ARG A 9 -2.23 6.01 18.37
CA ARG A 9 -3.66 5.66 18.38
C ARG A 9 -3.88 4.49 17.43
N ASN A 10 -4.92 3.72 17.72
CA ASN A 10 -5.44 2.66 16.85
C ASN A 10 -6.54 3.22 15.94
N GLY A 11 -7.09 2.37 15.06
CA GLY A 11 -8.22 2.73 14.21
C GLY A 11 -7.81 3.34 12.87
N PHE A 12 -6.65 2.99 12.34
CA PHE A 12 -6.31 3.33 10.96
C PHE A 12 -7.24 2.56 10.02
N ASP A 13 -8.07 3.30 9.30
CA ASP A 13 -8.93 2.74 8.26
C ASP A 13 -8.27 2.95 6.90
N ARG A 14 -7.92 1.84 6.25
CA ARG A 14 -7.34 1.83 4.90
C ARG A 14 -8.28 2.49 3.88
N MET A 15 -9.60 2.39 4.07
CA MET A 15 -10.60 2.98 3.17
C MET A 15 -10.67 4.49 3.31
N HIS A 16 -10.44 5.01 4.52
CA HIS A 16 -10.36 6.45 4.75
C HIS A 16 -9.00 7.02 4.31
N LYS A 17 -7.90 6.39 4.71
CA LYS A 17 -6.54 6.82 4.34
C LYS A 17 -5.55 5.66 4.40
N SER A 18 -5.07 5.24 3.23
CA SER A 18 -4.14 4.12 3.09
C SER A 18 -2.66 4.51 3.11
N ILE A 19 -2.32 5.80 2.94
CA ILE A 19 -0.95 6.29 2.88
C ILE A 19 -0.77 7.52 3.78
N HIS A 20 0.27 7.50 4.61
CA HIS A 20 0.70 8.61 5.45
C HIS A 20 2.15 8.98 5.11
N LEU A 21 2.39 10.25 4.79
CA LEU A 21 3.73 10.79 4.55
C LEU A 21 4.21 11.48 5.82
N VAL A 22 5.38 11.07 6.31
CA VAL A 22 5.97 11.59 7.56
C VAL A 22 7.34 12.16 7.25
N ALA A 23 7.56 13.45 7.56
CA ALA A 23 8.88 14.04 7.44
C ALA A 23 9.80 13.51 8.55
N VAL A 24 11.02 13.14 8.18
CA VAL A 24 12.06 12.64 9.08
C VAL A 24 13.26 13.57 8.98
N VAL A 25 13.68 14.16 10.09
CA VAL A 25 14.87 15.01 10.16
C VAL A 25 15.98 14.22 10.83
N ILE A 26 17.16 14.20 10.19
CA ILE A 26 18.38 13.59 10.72
C ILE A 26 19.41 14.69 10.89
N SER A 27 19.92 14.89 12.10
CA SER A 27 20.98 15.85 12.40
C SER A 27 22.25 15.14 12.85
N ASP A 28 23.40 15.69 12.49
CA ASP A 28 24.66 15.29 13.10
C ASP A 28 24.86 15.96 14.47
N GLY A 29 25.76 15.39 15.29
CA GLY A 29 26.07 15.90 16.63
C GLY A 29 27.23 16.89 16.64
N HIS A 30 27.65 17.41 15.48
CA HIS A 30 28.83 18.26 15.35
C HIS A 30 28.50 19.75 15.47
N ILE A 31 29.54 20.59 15.50
CA ILE A 31 29.43 22.05 15.48
C ILE A 31 30.25 22.58 14.29
N PRO A 32 29.63 23.25 13.30
CA PRO A 32 28.19 23.52 13.19
C PRO A 32 27.38 22.25 12.90
N MET A 33 26.16 22.20 13.43
CA MET A 33 25.26 21.07 13.18
C MET A 33 24.76 21.11 11.73
N GLN A 34 24.70 19.94 11.12
CA GLN A 34 24.14 19.75 9.78
C GLN A 34 22.96 18.78 9.88
N SER A 35 21.89 19.07 9.14
CA SER A 35 20.71 18.21 9.09
C SER A 35 20.21 17.97 7.68
N SER A 36 19.61 16.82 7.46
CA SER A 36 18.85 16.49 6.26
C SER A 36 17.40 16.15 6.62
N THR A 37 16.49 16.41 5.68
CA THR A 37 15.06 16.10 5.82
C THR A 37 14.67 15.12 4.72
N GLY A 38 14.14 13.96 5.10
CA GLY A 38 13.56 12.97 4.20
C GLY A 38 12.07 12.78 4.44
N THR A 39 11.41 12.04 3.55
CA THR A 39 9.99 11.67 3.71
C THR A 39 9.88 10.16 3.80
N LEU A 40 9.21 9.69 4.84
CA LEU A 40 8.85 8.30 5.02
C LEU A 40 7.39 8.07 4.62
N THR A 41 7.18 7.07 3.76
CA THR A 41 5.84 6.66 3.32
C THR A 41 5.37 5.47 4.14
N ILE A 42 4.37 5.67 4.99
CA ILE A 42 3.74 4.63 5.79
C ILE A 42 2.45 4.20 5.09
N ARG A 43 2.26 2.89 4.91
CA ARG A 43 1.05 2.32 4.30
C ARG A 43 0.22 1.59 5.35
N VAL A 44 -1.08 1.86 5.37
CA VAL A 44 -2.06 1.12 6.18
C VAL A 44 -2.49 -0.12 5.40
N CYS A 45 -2.42 -1.28 6.05
CA CYS A 45 -2.74 -2.56 5.45
C CYS A 45 -3.87 -3.25 6.22
N THR A 46 -4.50 -4.23 5.57
CA THR A 46 -5.45 -5.11 6.25
C THR A 46 -4.67 -6.15 7.04
N CYS A 47 -5.07 -6.39 8.29
CA CYS A 47 -4.50 -7.40 9.16
C CYS A 47 -5.57 -8.40 9.60
N ASP A 48 -5.14 -9.62 9.95
CA ASP A 48 -5.96 -10.62 10.63
C ASP A 48 -6.21 -10.23 12.11
N ARG A 49 -6.86 -11.13 12.87
CA ARG A 49 -7.18 -10.88 14.29
C ARG A 49 -5.94 -10.89 15.20
N GLU A 50 -4.91 -11.60 14.79
CA GLU A 50 -3.63 -11.73 15.47
C GLU A 50 -2.67 -10.59 15.12
N GLY A 51 -3.04 -9.73 14.16
CA GLY A 51 -2.27 -8.58 13.72
C GLY A 51 -1.28 -8.90 12.61
N ASN A 52 -1.33 -10.09 12.01
CA ASN A 52 -0.52 -10.43 10.85
C ASN A 52 -1.06 -9.72 9.60
N MET A 53 -0.14 -9.33 8.72
CA MET A 53 -0.46 -8.63 7.49
C MET A 53 -1.13 -9.57 6.48
N GLU A 54 -2.36 -9.24 6.07
CA GLU A 54 -3.09 -9.98 5.04
C GLU A 54 -2.88 -9.35 3.65
N MET A 55 -3.07 -8.02 3.54
CA MET A 55 -3.00 -7.33 2.25
C MET A 55 -2.49 -5.88 2.36
N CYS A 56 -1.35 -5.61 1.70
CA CYS A 56 -0.79 -4.26 1.52
C CYS A 56 -0.81 -3.74 0.07
N ASN A 57 -1.20 -4.56 -0.92
CA ASN A 57 -1.01 -4.18 -2.31
C ASN A 57 -2.01 -3.12 -2.77
N ALA A 58 -1.50 -1.99 -3.29
CA ALA A 58 -2.31 -0.97 -3.97
C ALA A 58 -2.78 -1.44 -5.36
N ALA A 59 -2.15 -2.47 -5.91
CA ALA A 59 -2.33 -2.89 -7.30
C ALA A 59 -3.56 -3.79 -7.54
N ALA A 60 -4.23 -4.29 -6.50
CA ALA A 60 -5.37 -5.20 -6.67
C ALA A 60 -6.70 -4.48 -6.97
N LEU A 61 -6.80 -3.17 -6.70
CA LEU A 61 -7.99 -2.37 -7.06
C LEU A 61 -7.86 -1.69 -8.44
N THR A 62 -6.63 -1.56 -8.97
CA THR A 62 -6.38 -1.03 -10.33
C THR A 62 -6.19 -2.12 -11.38
N SER A 63 -5.91 -3.36 -10.98
CA SER A 63 -6.38 -4.48 -11.79
C SER A 63 -7.87 -4.59 -11.55
N SER A 64 -8.64 -3.77 -12.26
CA SER A 64 -9.90 -4.30 -12.75
C SER A 64 -9.57 -5.70 -13.26
N ALA A 65 -10.17 -6.72 -12.67
CA ALA A 65 -10.32 -8.00 -13.34
C ALA A 65 -11.29 -7.78 -14.52
N GLY A 66 -10.94 -6.84 -15.40
CA GLY A 66 -11.60 -6.57 -16.65
C GLY A 66 -11.10 -7.66 -17.57
N LEU A 67 -11.93 -8.68 -17.73
CA LEU A 67 -11.71 -9.71 -18.72
C LEU A 67 -11.40 -9.00 -20.06
N SER A 68 -10.21 -9.24 -20.62
CA SER A 68 -9.79 -8.61 -21.87
C SER A 68 -10.86 -8.81 -22.94
N THR A 69 -11.01 -7.85 -23.86
CA THR A 69 -11.92 -7.99 -25.02
C THR A 69 -11.67 -9.29 -25.78
N GLY A 70 -10.43 -9.74 -25.87
CA GLY A 70 -10.09 -11.04 -26.47
C GLY A 70 -10.66 -12.24 -25.70
N ALA A 71 -10.67 -12.18 -24.37
CA ALA A 71 -11.25 -13.24 -23.55
C ALA A 71 -12.78 -13.27 -23.64
N LEU A 72 -13.43 -12.11 -23.79
CA LEU A 72 -14.86 -12.03 -24.07
C LEU A 72 -15.22 -12.64 -25.44
N VAL A 73 -14.43 -12.34 -26.48
CA VAL A 73 -14.60 -12.94 -27.82
C VAL A 73 -14.40 -14.45 -27.80
N ALA A 74 -13.38 -14.94 -27.09
CA ALA A 74 -13.12 -16.37 -26.96
C ALA A 74 -14.30 -17.11 -26.29
N ILE A 75 -14.86 -16.56 -25.20
CA ILE A 75 -16.02 -17.14 -24.51
C ILE A 75 -17.25 -17.19 -25.43
N LEU A 76 -17.54 -16.11 -26.16
CA LEU A 76 -18.67 -16.06 -27.10
C LEU A 76 -18.53 -17.12 -28.20
N LEU A 77 -17.34 -17.26 -28.78
CA LEU A 77 -17.07 -18.28 -29.80
C LEU A 77 -17.23 -19.70 -29.24
N CYS A 78 -16.73 -19.96 -28.04
CA CYS A 78 -16.91 -21.26 -27.38
C CYS A 78 -18.39 -21.63 -27.22
N ILE A 79 -19.24 -20.68 -26.81
CA ILE A 79 -20.67 -20.93 -26.65
C ILE A 79 -21.33 -21.26 -28.00
N LEU A 80 -20.98 -20.53 -29.08
CA LEU A 80 -21.54 -20.76 -30.41
C LEU A 80 -21.13 -22.10 -31.03
N ILE A 81 -19.93 -22.59 -30.74
CA ILE A 81 -19.44 -23.87 -31.25
C ILE A 81 -20.07 -25.05 -30.48
N LEU A 82 -20.42 -24.84 -29.20
CA LEU A 82 -20.97 -25.88 -28.33
C LEU A 82 -22.51 -26.02 -28.41
N LEU A 83 -23.22 -25.01 -28.94
CA LEU A 83 -24.67 -25.07 -29.22
C LEU A 83 -24.95 -25.73 -30.58
#